data_AF-A0A366EN22-F1
#
_entry.id   AF-A0A366EN22-F1
#
_cell.length_a   1.000
_cell.length_b   1.000
_cell.length_c   1.000
_cell.angle_alpha   90.00
_cell.angle_beta   90.00
_cell.angle_gamma   90.00
#
_symmetry.space_group_name_H-M   'P 1'
#
loop_
_entity.id
_entity.type
_entity.pdbx_description
1 polymer ?
#
loop_
_entity_poly.entity_id
_entity_poly.type
_entity_poly.pdbx_seq_one_letter_code
_entity_poly.pdbx_strand_id
1 'polypeptide(L)'
;MKINSFLGYISGSTLTVTSVLSGTVGTGQLFNNSGLLSVAVSVTGQTGGTTGGAGTYSLSNSSNGSVGSSGSPVAFSTHPLWPLIGSGGSAIANPDSPIAFAECYTFTTSTGAAYRWTSYDQPIPYGGYVFSASGPLVQGLKSKANVGLEVDRQQIQISATPAMLINGAPFLIALRDGAFDGAAVQRDRVFMSSPGGSVVGGVTMFKGFISTVDQVGRTMATVTIASALVILDYDMPRNLFSPTCIHSLYDAGCGVPRGTFGASGTAASGSNASTVVWSGAVAGHRGGSLVWTSGANANVRSTVKSVSAGASLGLMYPLPFAPTVGDAFTVYYGCDHTQSTCQNVFGNLANFRGFPYVPPPEMAY
;
A
#
# COMPACT_ATOMS: atom_id res chain seq x y z
N MET A 1 15.05 29.03 -10.78
CA MET A 1 15.36 29.54 -9.43
C MET A 1 16.87 29.73 -9.37
N LYS A 2 17.40 30.96 -9.22
CA LYS A 2 18.86 31.18 -9.11
C LYS A 2 19.27 30.83 -7.68
N ILE A 3 20.15 29.83 -7.52
CA ILE A 3 20.62 29.34 -6.22
C ILE A 3 22.04 29.86 -6.03
N ASN A 4 22.29 30.58 -4.94
CA ASN A 4 23.63 31.04 -4.62
C ASN A 4 24.45 29.85 -4.09
N SER A 5 25.63 29.64 -4.67
CA SER A 5 26.52 28.52 -4.32
C SER A 5 27.98 28.92 -4.47
N PHE A 6 28.84 28.33 -3.64
CA PHE A 6 30.26 28.65 -3.59
C PHE A 6 31.07 27.47 -3.03
N LEU A 7 32.37 27.46 -3.32
CA LEU A 7 33.35 26.54 -2.74
C LEU A 7 34.10 27.22 -1.61
N GLY A 8 34.32 26.49 -0.51
CA GLY A 8 35.10 26.99 0.60
C GLY A 8 35.40 25.93 1.65
N TYR A 9 35.91 26.37 2.79
CA TYR A 9 36.06 25.54 3.97
C TYR A 9 35.75 26.37 5.22
N ILE A 10 35.25 25.70 6.24
CA ILE A 10 34.94 26.28 7.54
C ILE A 10 36.00 25.80 8.53
N SER A 11 36.61 26.73 9.25
CA SER A 11 37.50 26.43 10.37
C SER A 11 37.13 27.31 11.55
N GLY A 12 36.59 26.71 12.61
CA GLY A 12 36.05 27.43 13.76
C GLY A 12 34.95 28.42 13.34
N SER A 13 35.13 29.70 13.70
CA SER A 13 34.20 30.79 13.41
C SER A 13 34.43 31.47 12.05
N THR A 14 35.24 30.87 11.18
CA THR A 14 35.65 31.48 9.92
C THR A 14 35.29 30.60 8.73
N LEU A 15 34.66 31.21 7.73
CA LEU A 15 34.40 30.63 6.42
C LEU A 15 35.34 31.26 5.41
N THR A 16 36.21 30.47 4.80
CA THR A 16 37.05 30.92 3.68
C THR A 16 36.42 30.45 2.38
N VAL A 17 35.95 31.41 1.58
CA VAL A 17 35.36 31.15 0.25
C VAL A 17 36.47 31.24 -0.79
N THR A 18 36.77 30.12 -1.43
CA THR A 18 37.80 30.02 -2.47
C THR A 18 37.28 30.49 -3.83
N SER A 19 36.03 30.19 -4.15
CA SER A 19 35.39 30.63 -5.40
C SER A 19 33.87 30.66 -5.27
N VAL A 20 33.22 31.61 -5.97
CA VAL A 20 31.76 31.69 -6.06
C VAL A 20 31.32 31.02 -7.36
N LEU A 21 30.43 30.04 -7.27
CA LEU A 21 29.93 29.27 -8.40
C LEU A 21 28.70 29.92 -9.03
N SER A 22 27.83 30.51 -8.19
CA SER A 22 26.65 31.24 -8.65
C SER A 22 26.16 32.23 -7.59
N GLY A 23 25.66 33.39 -8.03
CA GLY A 23 25.11 34.41 -7.15
C GLY A 23 26.15 35.13 -6.30
N THR A 24 25.76 35.54 -5.10
CA THR A 24 26.64 36.20 -4.12
C THR A 24 26.52 35.53 -2.75
N VAL A 25 27.61 35.53 -1.99
CA VAL A 25 27.62 35.07 -0.60
C VAL A 25 26.80 36.06 0.23
N GLY A 26 25.69 35.60 0.80
CA GLY A 26 24.75 36.41 1.56
C GLY A 26 24.52 35.86 2.97
N THR A 27 23.85 36.65 3.80
CA THR A 27 23.45 36.25 5.16
C THR A 27 22.37 35.16 5.10
N GLY A 28 22.57 34.05 5.82
CA GLY A 28 21.64 32.92 5.81
C GLY A 28 22.23 31.65 6.39
N GLN A 29 21.44 30.58 6.42
CA GLN A 29 21.90 29.25 6.82
C GLN A 29 22.70 28.60 5.69
N LEU A 30 23.75 27.87 6.04
CA LEU A 30 24.55 27.12 5.06
C LEU A 30 24.18 25.63 5.03
N PHE A 31 24.09 25.10 3.82
CA PHE A 31 23.85 23.70 3.51
C PHE A 31 25.06 23.15 2.76
N ASN A 32 25.54 21.97 3.13
CA ASN A 32 26.55 21.22 2.37
C ASN A 32 25.91 19.95 1.76
N ASN A 33 26.70 19.13 1.07
CA ASN A 33 26.22 17.90 0.42
C ASN A 33 25.71 16.82 1.42
N SER A 34 26.02 16.95 2.71
CA SER A 34 25.54 16.07 3.78
C SER A 34 24.32 16.62 4.53
N GLY A 35 23.82 17.83 4.21
CA GLY A 35 22.64 18.42 4.84
C GLY A 35 22.86 19.83 5.43
N LEU A 36 21.96 20.23 6.34
CA LEU A 36 22.07 21.48 7.09
C LEU A 36 23.32 21.42 7.98
N LEU A 37 24.24 22.36 7.78
CA LEU A 37 25.19 22.71 8.83
C LEU A 37 24.48 23.75 9.68
N SER A 38 24.36 23.53 10.99
CA SER A 38 23.70 24.46 11.92
C SER A 38 24.52 25.73 12.13
N VAL A 39 24.84 26.43 11.04
CA VAL A 39 25.74 27.58 11.00
C VAL A 39 25.06 28.66 10.15
N ALA A 40 24.69 29.75 10.81
CA ALA A 40 24.27 30.96 10.12
C ALA A 40 25.51 31.77 9.74
N VAL A 41 25.65 32.08 8.44
CA VAL A 41 26.56 33.13 7.99
C VAL A 41 25.86 34.45 8.25
N SER A 42 26.45 35.29 9.09
CA SER A 42 26.14 36.72 9.14
C SER A 42 27.26 37.45 8.42
N VAL A 43 26.98 38.05 7.27
CA VAL A 43 27.96 38.89 6.55
C VAL A 43 28.09 40.21 7.31
N THR A 44 28.75 40.19 8.47
CA THR A 44 29.03 41.39 9.27
C THR A 44 30.41 41.96 8.94
N GLY A 45 31.28 41.16 8.32
CA GLY A 45 32.57 41.60 7.79
C GLY A 45 33.17 40.58 6.83
N GLN A 46 33.54 41.03 5.63
CA GLN A 46 34.36 40.30 4.68
C GLN A 46 35.79 40.84 4.77
N THR A 47 36.77 39.96 4.98
CA THR A 47 38.19 40.33 4.93
C THR A 47 38.79 39.85 3.62
N GLY A 48 39.13 40.80 2.75
CA GLY A 48 39.67 40.55 1.41
C GLY A 48 38.61 40.20 0.35
N GLY A 49 38.82 40.67 -0.88
CA GLY A 49 37.95 40.42 -2.04
C GLY A 49 36.86 41.47 -2.26
N THR A 50 36.00 41.22 -3.26
CA THR A 50 34.83 42.05 -3.59
C THR A 50 33.61 41.61 -2.79
N THR A 51 32.72 42.54 -2.42
CA THR A 51 31.52 42.27 -1.61
C THR A 51 30.71 41.11 -2.15
N GLY A 52 30.57 40.04 -1.36
CA GLY A 52 29.80 38.84 -1.74
C GLY A 52 30.54 37.89 -2.71
N GLY A 53 31.82 38.14 -2.97
CA GLY A 53 32.74 37.33 -3.78
C GLY A 53 33.62 36.38 -2.95
N ALA A 54 34.71 35.90 -3.55
CA ALA A 54 35.72 35.12 -2.83
C ALA A 54 36.37 35.97 -1.73
N GLY A 55 36.61 35.38 -0.56
CA GLY A 55 37.06 36.12 0.61
C GLY A 55 36.79 35.36 1.91
N THR A 56 37.17 35.97 3.02
CA THR A 56 37.00 35.37 4.35
C THR A 56 35.84 36.03 5.08
N TYR A 57 34.90 35.22 5.56
CA TYR A 57 33.66 35.62 6.22
C TYR A 57 33.63 35.11 7.67
N SER A 58 33.02 35.88 8.56
CA SER A 58 32.80 35.51 9.96
C SER A 58 31.45 34.79 10.15
N LEU A 59 31.43 33.79 11.04
CA LEU A 59 30.26 32.98 11.37
C LEU A 59 29.81 33.27 12.81
N SER A 60 28.53 33.57 13.02
CA SER A 60 28.00 34.02 14.32
C SER A 60 27.57 32.88 15.26
N ASN A 61 27.62 31.62 14.81
CA ASN A 61 27.35 30.46 15.66
C ASN A 61 28.18 29.26 15.17
N SER A 62 29.33 29.01 15.79
CA SER A 62 30.25 27.94 15.38
C SER A 62 30.35 26.86 16.46
N SER A 63 29.39 25.93 16.45
CA SER A 63 29.51 24.66 17.17
C SER A 63 30.08 23.53 16.31
N ASN A 64 30.54 23.81 15.09
CA ASN A 64 31.05 22.80 14.18
C ASN A 64 32.58 22.80 14.08
N GLY A 65 33.16 21.61 14.16
CA GLY A 65 34.56 21.35 13.83
C GLY A 65 34.87 21.71 12.37
N SER A 66 36.15 21.66 12.00
CA SER A 66 36.61 22.04 10.66
C SER A 66 35.91 21.23 9.55
N VAL A 67 35.31 21.93 8.58
CA VAL A 67 34.62 21.33 7.41
C VAL A 67 35.34 21.77 6.14
N GLY A 68 36.00 20.82 5.46
CA GLY A 68 36.80 21.10 4.26
C GLY A 68 38.23 21.57 4.59
N SER A 69 39.12 21.52 3.60
CA SER A 69 40.49 22.01 3.71
C SER A 69 40.87 22.84 2.49
N SER A 70 41.93 23.65 2.60
CA SER A 70 42.42 24.52 1.52
C SER A 70 42.71 23.77 0.21
N GLY A 71 43.02 22.47 0.24
CA GLY A 71 43.29 21.65 -0.95
C GLY A 71 42.09 20.86 -1.47
N SER A 72 40.97 20.82 -0.74
CA SER A 72 39.74 20.12 -1.12
C SER A 72 38.55 20.83 -0.48
N PRO A 73 38.13 21.97 -1.06
CA PRO A 73 37.02 22.75 -0.53
C PRO A 73 35.70 22.01 -0.72
N VAL A 74 34.77 22.24 0.21
CA VAL A 74 33.40 21.70 0.19
C VAL A 74 32.48 22.72 -0.47
N ALA A 75 31.46 22.25 -1.19
CA ALA A 75 30.42 23.11 -1.76
C ALA A 75 29.37 23.48 -0.70
N PHE A 76 29.01 24.76 -0.67
CA PHE A 76 27.97 25.30 0.21
C PHE A 76 26.89 26.03 -0.59
N SER A 77 25.65 26.03 -0.08
CA SER A 77 24.53 26.82 -0.59
C SER A 77 23.71 27.41 0.56
N THR A 78 22.98 28.49 0.29
CA THR A 78 22.02 29.09 1.23
C THR A 78 20.59 28.55 1.08
N HIS A 79 20.35 27.61 0.16
CA HIS A 79 19.00 27.09 -0.11
C HIS A 79 18.75 25.72 0.53
N PRO A 80 17.62 25.52 1.25
CA PRO A 80 17.39 24.30 2.05
C PRO A 80 17.23 23.01 1.25
N LEU A 81 16.88 23.11 -0.03
CA LEU A 81 16.74 21.96 -0.94
C LEU A 81 18.05 21.54 -1.63
N TRP A 82 19.17 22.22 -1.34
CA TRP A 82 20.48 21.95 -1.96
C TRP A 82 20.93 20.48 -1.87
N PRO A 83 20.75 19.72 -0.78
CA PRO A 83 21.20 18.32 -0.73
C PRO A 83 20.51 17.43 -1.79
N LEU A 84 19.22 17.63 -2.02
CA LEU A 84 18.45 16.93 -3.06
C LEU A 84 18.82 17.41 -4.47
N ILE A 85 19.08 18.71 -4.61
CA ILE A 85 19.55 19.34 -5.84
C ILE A 85 21.04 19.03 -6.10
N GLY A 86 21.84 18.65 -5.11
CA GLY A 86 23.25 18.31 -5.30
C GLY A 86 23.40 16.95 -5.96
N SER A 87 22.64 15.96 -5.48
CA SER A 87 22.56 14.63 -6.10
C SER A 87 21.82 14.65 -7.44
N GLY A 88 20.72 15.42 -7.57
CA GLY A 88 19.97 15.54 -8.82
C GLY A 88 20.54 16.55 -9.82
N GLY A 89 21.22 17.58 -9.33
CA GLY A 89 21.75 18.70 -10.11
C GLY A 89 23.17 18.48 -10.62
N SER A 90 23.91 17.50 -10.09
CA SER A 90 25.08 16.96 -10.77
C SER A 90 24.71 16.38 -12.15
N ALA A 91 23.49 15.83 -12.30
CA ALA A 91 22.95 15.39 -13.59
C ALA A 91 22.39 16.54 -14.46
N ILE A 92 22.05 17.69 -13.87
CA ILE A 92 21.66 18.90 -14.61
C ILE A 92 22.91 19.66 -15.11
N ALA A 93 23.99 19.66 -14.33
CA ALA A 93 25.25 20.33 -14.63
C ALA A 93 26.19 19.48 -15.50
N ASN A 94 26.10 18.15 -15.41
CA ASN A 94 26.79 17.21 -16.29
C ASN A 94 25.75 16.23 -16.87
N PRO A 95 25.47 16.29 -18.18
CA PRO A 95 24.47 15.42 -18.80
C PRO A 95 24.79 13.92 -18.68
N ASP A 96 26.04 13.56 -18.35
CA ASP A 96 26.51 12.17 -18.23
C ASP A 96 26.60 11.66 -16.77
N SER A 97 26.02 12.35 -15.78
CA SER A 97 26.05 11.86 -14.40
C SER A 97 25.18 10.61 -14.23
N PRO A 98 25.73 9.48 -13.73
CA PRO A 98 24.95 8.27 -13.52
C PRO A 98 23.92 8.49 -12.40
N ILE A 99 22.67 8.11 -12.66
CA ILE A 99 21.59 8.12 -11.65
C ILE A 99 21.30 6.67 -11.26
N ALA A 100 21.50 6.36 -9.98
CA ALA A 100 21.14 5.06 -9.43
C ALA A 100 19.74 5.12 -8.80
N PHE A 101 18.84 4.29 -9.30
CA PHE A 101 17.49 4.16 -8.76
C PHE A 101 17.06 2.70 -8.73
N ALA A 102 16.09 2.42 -7.86
CA ALA A 102 15.43 1.13 -7.77
C ALA A 102 13.91 1.34 -7.67
N GLU A 103 13.16 0.40 -8.23
CA GLU A 103 11.71 0.36 -8.08
C GLU A 103 11.36 -0.49 -6.86
N CYS A 104 10.55 0.08 -5.98
CA CYS A 104 10.07 -0.53 -4.75
C CYS A 104 8.55 -0.67 -4.83
N TYR A 105 8.04 -1.88 -4.61
CA TYR A 105 6.63 -2.21 -4.71
C TYR A 105 6.11 -2.62 -3.33
N THR A 106 4.99 -2.04 -2.94
CA THR A 106 4.24 -2.43 -1.74
C THR A 106 2.88 -2.95 -2.16
N PHE A 107 2.58 -4.20 -1.80
CA PHE A 107 1.28 -4.84 -2.00
C PHE A 107 0.63 -5.05 -0.65
N THR A 108 -0.47 -4.35 -0.40
CA THR A 108 -1.27 -4.49 0.82
C THR A 108 -2.53 -5.28 0.50
N THR A 109 -2.60 -6.50 1.01
CA THR A 109 -3.79 -7.37 0.86
C THR A 109 -5.00 -6.80 1.61
N SER A 110 -6.20 -7.26 1.25
CA SER A 110 -7.46 -6.88 1.91
C SER A 110 -7.52 -7.26 3.39
N THR A 111 -6.69 -8.22 3.83
CA THR A 111 -6.52 -8.60 5.24
C THR A 111 -5.57 -7.70 6.02
N GLY A 112 -4.90 -6.76 5.35
CA GLY A 112 -3.94 -5.82 5.93
C GLY A 112 -2.48 -6.27 5.91
N ALA A 113 -2.18 -7.50 5.44
CA ALA A 113 -0.80 -7.94 5.28
C ALA A 113 -0.13 -7.18 4.13
N ALA A 114 1.04 -6.59 4.41
CA ALA A 114 1.80 -5.77 3.47
C ALA A 114 3.10 -6.47 3.03
N TYR A 115 3.18 -6.82 1.76
CA TYR A 115 4.34 -7.41 1.12
C TYR A 115 5.15 -6.34 0.38
N ARG A 116 6.48 -6.35 0.56
CA ARG A 116 7.38 -5.32 0.04
C ARG A 116 8.52 -5.94 -0.74
N TRP A 117 8.61 -5.60 -2.02
CA TRP A 117 9.60 -6.16 -2.94
C TRP A 117 10.31 -5.05 -3.71
N THR A 118 11.54 -5.31 -4.12
CA THR A 118 12.29 -4.40 -4.98
C THR A 118 12.70 -5.09 -6.27
N SER A 119 12.80 -4.31 -7.35
CA SER A 119 13.39 -4.76 -8.61
C SER A 119 14.92 -4.86 -8.57
N TYR A 120 15.55 -4.42 -7.47
CA TYR A 120 17.00 -4.41 -7.32
C TYR A 120 17.50 -5.72 -6.70
N ASP A 121 18.75 -6.09 -6.99
CA ASP A 121 19.33 -7.36 -6.56
C ASP A 121 19.71 -7.40 -5.07
N GLN A 122 19.56 -6.28 -4.35
CA GLN A 122 19.86 -6.16 -2.93
C GLN A 122 18.67 -5.56 -2.18
N PRO A 123 18.45 -5.93 -0.90
CA PRO A 123 17.37 -5.39 -0.11
C PRO A 123 17.57 -3.89 0.12
N ILE A 124 16.48 -3.11 -0.01
CA ILE A 124 16.52 -1.65 0.08
C ILE A 124 15.79 -1.17 1.34
N PRO A 125 16.48 -0.50 2.28
CA PRO A 125 15.83 0.16 3.41
C PRO A 125 15.23 1.50 2.95
N TYR A 126 13.90 1.61 2.97
CA TYR A 126 13.18 2.82 2.57
C TYR A 126 11.89 3.00 3.39
N GLY A 127 11.63 4.23 3.85
CA GLY A 127 10.39 4.57 4.56
C GLY A 127 10.15 3.80 5.86
N GLY A 128 11.22 3.40 6.56
CA GLY A 128 11.14 2.59 7.79
C GLY A 128 10.91 1.08 7.55
N TYR A 129 10.90 0.64 6.29
CA TYR A 129 10.74 -0.76 5.91
C TYR A 129 11.94 -1.24 5.09
N VAL A 130 12.13 -2.57 5.04
CA VAL A 130 13.12 -3.19 4.15
C VAL A 130 12.37 -3.89 3.02
N PHE A 131 12.65 -3.47 1.79
CA PHE A 131 12.10 -4.08 0.58
C PHE A 131 12.98 -5.27 0.20
N SER A 132 12.38 -6.45 0.07
CA SER A 132 13.13 -7.67 -0.23
C SER A 132 13.46 -7.80 -1.72
N ALA A 133 14.71 -8.15 -2.04
CA ALA A 133 15.17 -8.50 -3.39
C ALA A 133 14.83 -9.94 -3.80
N SER A 134 14.49 -10.81 -2.84
CA SER A 134 14.14 -12.21 -3.10
C SER A 134 12.66 -12.40 -3.45
N GLY A 135 11.98 -11.33 -3.85
CA GLY A 135 10.55 -11.28 -4.14
C GLY A 135 10.20 -11.54 -5.60
N PRO A 136 8.90 -11.66 -5.91
CA PRO A 136 8.42 -11.72 -7.29
C PRO A 136 8.85 -10.48 -8.08
N LEU A 137 9.25 -10.68 -9.33
CA LEU A 137 9.65 -9.61 -10.22
C LEU A 137 8.40 -9.01 -10.87
N VAL A 138 8.17 -7.73 -10.60
CA VAL A 138 7.06 -6.96 -11.17
C VAL A 138 7.56 -6.18 -12.38
N GLN A 139 6.93 -6.40 -13.54
CA GLN A 139 7.27 -5.75 -14.80
C GLN A 139 6.05 -5.07 -15.42
N GLY A 140 6.27 -3.94 -16.08
CA GLY A 140 5.25 -3.25 -16.87
C GLY A 140 4.42 -2.20 -16.12
N LEU A 141 4.57 -2.06 -14.79
CA LEU A 141 3.84 -1.02 -14.04
C LEU A 141 4.45 0.37 -14.32
N LYS A 142 3.76 1.17 -15.12
CA LYS A 142 4.15 2.53 -15.52
C LYS A 142 3.33 3.57 -14.76
N SER A 143 3.73 4.83 -14.86
CA SER A 143 3.00 5.96 -14.31
C SER A 143 2.62 6.89 -15.46
N LYS A 144 1.33 7.14 -15.64
CA LYS A 144 0.81 8.12 -16.59
C LYS A 144 0.03 9.18 -15.82
N ALA A 145 0.30 10.44 -16.10
CA ALA A 145 -0.45 11.57 -15.53
C ALA A 145 -1.23 12.23 -16.66
N ASN A 146 -2.56 12.20 -16.56
CA ASN A 146 -3.49 12.83 -17.48
C ASN A 146 -4.41 13.75 -16.69
N VAL A 147 -4.90 14.83 -17.31
CA VAL A 147 -5.97 15.67 -16.75
C VAL A 147 -7.30 15.04 -17.15
N GLY A 148 -8.04 14.50 -16.18
CA GLY A 148 -9.32 13.82 -16.40
C GLY A 148 -9.66 12.86 -15.26
N LEU A 149 -10.84 12.24 -15.33
CA LEU A 149 -11.31 11.23 -14.38
C LEU A 149 -11.22 9.81 -14.94
N GLU A 150 -10.59 9.63 -16.09
CA GLU A 150 -10.40 8.33 -16.72
C GLU A 150 -9.51 7.43 -15.87
N VAL A 151 -9.99 6.23 -15.57
CA VAL A 151 -9.22 5.23 -14.81
C VAL A 151 -8.11 4.66 -15.69
N ASP A 152 -6.87 4.87 -15.29
CA ASP A 152 -5.71 4.23 -15.90
C ASP A 152 -5.65 2.76 -15.47
N ARG A 153 -5.94 1.86 -16.42
CA ARG A 153 -5.86 0.41 -16.25
C ARG A 153 -4.64 -0.11 -16.98
N GLN A 154 -3.72 -0.71 -16.24
CA GLN A 154 -2.45 -1.22 -16.77
C GLN A 154 -2.34 -2.71 -16.52
N GLN A 155 -2.02 -3.44 -17.59
CA GLN A 155 -1.69 -4.84 -17.48
C GLN A 155 -0.20 -4.98 -17.14
N ILE A 156 0.08 -5.69 -16.06
CA ILE A 156 1.43 -5.96 -15.57
C ILE A 156 1.72 -7.45 -15.57
N GLN A 157 2.99 -7.79 -15.65
CA GLN A 157 3.47 -9.17 -15.54
C GLN A 157 4.24 -9.33 -14.23
N ILE A 158 3.89 -10.37 -13.48
CA ILE A 158 4.55 -10.74 -12.24
C ILE A 158 5.15 -12.12 -12.42
N SER A 159 6.48 -12.19 -12.35
CA SER A 159 7.23 -13.44 -12.44
C SER A 159 7.64 -13.89 -11.05
N ALA A 160 7.34 -15.14 -10.70
CA ALA A 160 7.64 -15.69 -9.39
C ALA A 160 8.14 -17.13 -9.50
N THR A 161 9.04 -17.50 -8.60
CA THR A 161 9.51 -18.88 -8.45
C THR A 161 8.71 -19.59 -7.35
N PRO A 162 8.60 -20.93 -7.38
CA PRO A 162 7.88 -21.68 -6.33
C PRO A 162 8.45 -21.51 -4.91
N ALA A 163 9.71 -21.07 -4.79
CA ALA A 163 10.35 -20.79 -3.50
C ALA A 163 9.84 -19.48 -2.85
N MET A 164 9.17 -18.61 -3.61
CA MET A 164 8.60 -17.36 -3.10
C MET A 164 7.27 -17.65 -2.43
N LEU A 165 7.30 -17.74 -1.10
CA LEU A 165 6.15 -18.09 -0.28
C LEU A 165 5.45 -16.85 0.25
N ILE A 166 4.12 -16.90 0.25
CA ILE A 166 3.20 -15.96 0.85
C ILE A 166 2.33 -16.76 1.81
N ASN A 167 2.45 -16.46 3.10
CA ASN A 167 1.70 -17.16 4.15
C ASN A 167 1.83 -18.71 4.05
N GLY A 168 3.00 -19.20 3.66
CA GLY A 168 3.29 -20.64 3.49
C GLY A 168 2.90 -21.24 2.14
N ALA A 169 2.22 -20.51 1.25
CA ALA A 169 1.87 -20.97 -0.10
C ALA A 169 2.71 -20.27 -1.19
N PRO A 170 3.05 -20.92 -2.31
CA PRO A 170 3.71 -20.26 -3.43
C PRO A 170 2.92 -19.06 -3.96
N PHE A 171 3.61 -17.98 -4.32
CA PHE A 171 3.01 -16.72 -4.78
C PHE A 171 1.91 -16.90 -5.84
N LEU A 172 2.20 -17.67 -6.91
CA LEU A 172 1.27 -17.85 -8.03
C LEU A 172 0.02 -18.64 -7.62
N ILE A 173 0.15 -19.56 -6.67
CA ILE A 173 -0.99 -20.31 -6.14
C ILE A 173 -1.85 -19.37 -5.29
N ALA A 174 -1.23 -18.58 -4.40
CA ALA A 174 -1.93 -17.58 -3.61
C ALA A 174 -2.65 -16.53 -4.49
N LEU A 175 -2.03 -16.13 -5.60
CA LEU A 175 -2.64 -15.22 -6.57
C LEU A 175 -3.86 -15.85 -7.26
N ARG A 176 -3.76 -17.12 -7.69
CA ARG A 176 -4.88 -17.87 -8.28
C ARG A 176 -6.03 -18.07 -7.30
N ASP A 177 -5.71 -18.31 -6.03
CA ASP A 177 -6.69 -18.56 -4.97
C ASP A 177 -7.31 -17.25 -4.44
N GLY A 178 -7.01 -16.10 -5.05
CA GLY A 178 -7.65 -14.80 -4.76
C GLY A 178 -7.08 -14.05 -3.56
N ALA A 179 -5.90 -14.44 -3.03
CA ALA A 179 -5.32 -13.80 -1.85
C ALA A 179 -4.99 -12.30 -2.04
N PHE A 180 -4.87 -11.87 -3.29
CA PHE A 180 -4.56 -10.50 -3.70
C PHE A 180 -5.76 -9.74 -4.29
N ASP A 181 -6.96 -10.29 -4.20
CA ASP A 181 -8.15 -9.62 -4.71
C ASP A 181 -8.40 -8.31 -3.95
N GLY A 182 -8.49 -7.21 -4.70
CA GLY A 182 -8.62 -5.86 -4.16
C GLY A 182 -7.38 -5.36 -3.40
N ALA A 183 -6.22 -6.02 -3.54
CA ALA A 183 -5.00 -5.56 -2.89
C ALA A 183 -4.56 -4.19 -3.42
N ALA A 184 -4.17 -3.30 -2.50
CA ALA A 184 -3.60 -2.01 -2.85
C ALA A 184 -2.15 -2.17 -3.30
N VAL A 185 -1.79 -1.54 -4.41
CA VAL A 185 -0.44 -1.56 -4.98
C VAL A 185 0.11 -0.15 -4.98
N GLN A 186 1.30 0.01 -4.43
CA GLN A 186 2.08 1.23 -4.48
C GLN A 186 3.43 0.95 -5.12
N ARG A 187 3.83 1.79 -6.09
CA ARG A 187 5.15 1.79 -6.71
C ARG A 187 5.87 3.07 -6.36
N ASP A 188 7.02 2.93 -5.73
CA ASP A 188 7.92 4.00 -5.37
C ASP A 188 9.23 3.86 -6.13
N ARG A 189 9.72 4.97 -6.70
CA ARG A 189 11.07 5.05 -7.26
C ARG A 189 11.99 5.61 -6.19
N VAL A 190 12.93 4.80 -5.75
CA VAL A 190 13.90 5.15 -4.70
C VAL A 190 15.24 5.47 -5.33
N PHE A 191 15.80 6.63 -5.00
CA PHE A 191 17.09 7.11 -5.48
C PHE A 191 18.19 6.82 -4.47
N MET A 192 19.35 6.43 -4.99
CA MET A 192 20.53 6.08 -4.20
C MET A 192 21.71 6.97 -4.61
N SER A 193 22.66 7.15 -3.71
CA SER A 193 23.88 7.95 -3.98
C SER A 193 24.76 7.35 -5.08
N SER A 194 24.71 6.03 -5.22
CA SER A 194 25.41 5.21 -6.22
C SER A 194 24.68 3.86 -6.30
N PRO A 195 24.94 3.01 -7.32
CA PRO A 195 24.43 1.65 -7.32
C PRO A 195 24.87 0.94 -6.01
N GLY A 196 23.91 0.46 -5.22
CA GLY A 196 24.15 -0.17 -3.91
C GLY A 196 24.54 0.78 -2.77
N GLY A 197 24.50 2.10 -3.00
CA GLY A 197 24.80 3.11 -1.98
C GLY A 197 23.62 3.41 -1.05
N SER A 198 23.80 4.38 -0.15
CA SER A 198 22.74 4.81 0.77
C SER A 198 21.56 5.41 0.01
N VAL A 199 20.35 5.11 0.51
CA VAL A 199 19.11 5.70 0.00
C VAL A 199 19.07 7.19 0.33
N VAL A 200 18.91 8.01 -0.71
CA VAL A 200 18.81 9.47 -0.60
C VAL A 200 17.35 9.88 -0.34
N GLY A 201 16.42 9.23 -1.04
CA GLY A 201 14.99 9.52 -0.95
C GLY A 201 14.19 8.75 -2.00
N GLY A 202 12.87 8.89 -1.99
CA GLY A 202 12.00 8.22 -2.95
C GLY A 202 10.78 9.04 -3.32
N VAL A 203 10.23 8.74 -4.48
CA VAL A 203 9.03 9.38 -5.05
C VAL A 203 8.00 8.31 -5.36
N THR A 204 6.78 8.48 -4.88
CA THR A 204 5.68 7.59 -5.25
C THR A 204 5.24 7.87 -6.69
N MET A 205 5.40 6.87 -7.54
CA MET A 205 5.10 6.96 -8.97
C MET A 205 3.67 6.55 -9.29
N PHE A 206 3.13 5.56 -8.55
CA PHE A 206 1.80 5.02 -8.80
C PHE A 206 1.17 4.47 -7.52
N LYS A 207 -0.15 4.67 -7.37
CA LYS A 207 -0.99 4.00 -6.39
C LYS A 207 -2.29 3.53 -7.04
N GLY A 208 -2.68 2.31 -6.76
CA GLY A 208 -3.87 1.71 -7.32
C GLY A 208 -4.28 0.42 -6.62
N PHE A 209 -5.18 -0.32 -7.26
CA PHE A 209 -5.70 -1.59 -6.77
C PHE A 209 -5.58 -2.66 -7.84
N ILE A 210 -5.32 -3.90 -7.42
CA ILE A 210 -5.46 -5.05 -8.30
C ILE A 210 -6.94 -5.23 -8.63
N SER A 211 -7.26 -5.19 -9.93
CA SER A 211 -8.62 -5.31 -10.44
C SER A 211 -8.94 -6.74 -10.85
N THR A 212 -8.19 -7.29 -11.80
CA THR A 212 -8.39 -8.64 -12.32
C THR A 212 -7.07 -9.38 -12.43
N VAL A 213 -7.09 -10.67 -12.12
CA VAL A 213 -6.01 -11.60 -12.44
C VAL A 213 -6.39 -12.26 -13.76
N ASP A 214 -5.75 -11.83 -14.85
CA ASP A 214 -6.14 -12.22 -16.21
C ASP A 214 -5.68 -13.65 -16.53
N GLN A 215 -4.45 -13.98 -16.14
CA GLN A 215 -3.88 -15.30 -16.38
C GLN A 215 -2.84 -15.64 -15.32
N VAL A 216 -2.86 -16.88 -14.84
CA VAL A 216 -1.81 -17.44 -13.98
C VAL A 216 -1.16 -18.61 -14.70
N GLY A 217 0.09 -18.44 -15.10
CA GLY A 217 0.93 -19.48 -15.69
C GLY A 217 1.78 -20.20 -14.63
N ARG A 218 2.76 -20.98 -15.08
CA ARG A 218 3.68 -21.73 -14.19
C ARG A 218 4.73 -20.85 -13.52
N THR A 219 5.21 -19.82 -14.23
CA THR A 219 6.32 -18.95 -13.81
C THR A 219 5.95 -17.46 -13.80
N MET A 220 4.83 -17.11 -14.44
CA MET A 220 4.40 -15.73 -14.64
C MET A 220 2.89 -15.64 -14.47
N ALA A 221 2.42 -14.51 -13.95
CA ALA A 221 1.01 -14.13 -13.94
C ALA A 221 0.83 -12.75 -14.55
N THR A 222 -0.28 -12.58 -15.25
CA THR A 222 -0.71 -11.32 -15.85
C THR A 222 -1.86 -10.78 -15.02
N VAL A 223 -1.69 -9.56 -14.51
CA VAL A 223 -2.64 -8.90 -13.59
C VAL A 223 -2.93 -7.50 -14.10
N THR A 224 -4.19 -7.10 -14.09
CA THR A 224 -4.60 -5.74 -14.40
C THR A 224 -4.73 -4.93 -13.12
N ILE A 225 -3.99 -3.82 -13.06
CA ILE A 225 -4.02 -2.85 -11.97
C ILE A 225 -4.77 -1.62 -12.45
N ALA A 226 -5.74 -1.16 -11.65
CA ALA A 226 -6.46 0.08 -11.86
C ALA A 226 -5.91 1.18 -10.95
N SER A 227 -5.86 2.43 -11.43
CA SER A 227 -5.51 3.58 -10.60
C SER A 227 -6.55 3.81 -9.50
N ALA A 228 -6.18 4.59 -8.47
CA ALA A 228 -7.08 4.92 -7.37
C ALA A 228 -8.38 5.64 -7.81
N LEU A 229 -8.44 6.18 -9.03
CA LEU A 229 -9.66 6.77 -9.60
C LEU A 229 -10.78 5.76 -9.79
N VAL A 230 -10.50 4.46 -9.79
CA VAL A 230 -11.54 3.41 -9.85
C VAL A 230 -12.57 3.52 -8.73
N ILE A 231 -12.23 4.19 -7.61
CA ILE A 231 -13.17 4.45 -6.52
C ILE A 231 -14.28 5.43 -6.94
N LEU A 232 -14.01 6.34 -7.90
CA LEU A 232 -15.01 7.27 -8.42
C LEU A 232 -16.00 6.61 -9.37
N ASP A 233 -15.66 5.43 -9.92
CA ASP A 233 -16.60 4.62 -10.73
C ASP A 233 -17.69 3.96 -9.88
N TYR A 234 -17.64 4.08 -8.53
CA TYR A 234 -18.70 3.55 -7.68
C TYR A 234 -20.00 4.36 -7.80
N ASP A 235 -21.10 3.65 -8.04
CA ASP A 235 -22.44 4.24 -8.11
C ASP A 235 -22.78 4.99 -6.81
N MET A 236 -23.22 6.23 -6.98
CA MET A 236 -23.69 7.09 -5.89
C MET A 236 -25.18 7.39 -6.06
N PRO A 237 -25.96 7.46 -4.97
CA PRO A 237 -25.56 7.35 -3.56
C PRO A 237 -25.39 5.89 -3.10
N ARG A 238 -24.42 5.66 -2.20
CA ARG A 238 -24.12 4.31 -1.64
C ARG A 238 -25.33 3.59 -1.06
N ASN A 239 -26.27 4.34 -0.47
CA ASN A 239 -27.46 3.78 0.16
C ASN A 239 -28.69 4.14 -0.67
N LEU A 240 -29.28 3.14 -1.29
CA LEU A 240 -30.56 3.28 -1.99
C LEU A 240 -31.72 3.04 -1.02
N PHE A 241 -32.84 3.73 -1.23
CA PHE A 241 -34.07 3.45 -0.50
C PHE A 241 -34.69 2.16 -1.03
N SER A 242 -34.46 1.06 -0.33
CA SER A 242 -35.03 -0.26 -0.63
C SER A 242 -35.78 -0.84 0.57
N PRO A 243 -36.79 -1.69 0.36
CA PRO A 243 -37.50 -2.38 1.45
C PRO A 243 -36.60 -3.23 2.35
N THR A 244 -35.57 -3.84 1.78
CA THR A 244 -34.60 -4.69 2.48
C THR A 244 -33.54 -3.87 3.21
N CYS A 245 -32.98 -4.45 4.28
CA CYS A 245 -31.87 -3.85 5.02
C CYS A 245 -30.61 -3.74 4.15
N ILE A 246 -29.97 -2.58 4.14
CA ILE A 246 -28.72 -2.37 3.40
C ILE A 246 -27.47 -2.89 4.14
N HIS A 247 -27.57 -3.14 5.44
CA HIS A 247 -26.45 -3.60 6.25
C HIS A 247 -26.11 -5.05 5.96
N SER A 248 -24.82 -5.37 5.94
CA SER A 248 -24.36 -6.75 6.00
C SER A 248 -24.48 -7.25 7.45
N LEU A 249 -24.96 -8.47 7.64
CA LEU A 249 -25.10 -9.03 8.98
C LEU A 249 -23.73 -9.05 9.70
N TYR A 250 -23.70 -8.58 10.96
CA TYR A 250 -22.50 -8.41 11.79
C TYR A 250 -21.55 -7.28 11.38
N ASP A 251 -21.90 -6.45 10.38
CA ASP A 251 -21.13 -5.24 10.11
C ASP A 251 -21.29 -4.20 11.24
N ALA A 252 -20.48 -3.15 11.19
CA ALA A 252 -20.50 -2.09 12.20
C ALA A 252 -21.83 -1.31 12.22
N GLY A 253 -22.60 -1.31 11.12
CA GLY A 253 -23.90 -0.64 11.05
C GLY A 253 -25.03 -1.48 11.62
N CYS A 254 -24.96 -2.79 11.49
CA CYS A 254 -25.87 -3.76 12.07
C CYS A 254 -25.59 -3.90 13.57
N GLY A 255 -24.34 -4.04 13.99
CA GLY A 255 -23.95 -4.13 15.40
C GLY A 255 -24.32 -5.44 16.11
N VAL A 256 -24.91 -6.42 15.41
CA VAL A 256 -25.17 -7.75 15.98
C VAL A 256 -23.85 -8.47 16.27
N PRO A 257 -23.63 -9.01 17.48
CA PRO A 257 -22.42 -9.75 17.80
C PRO A 257 -22.41 -11.10 17.09
N ARG A 258 -21.40 -11.32 16.25
CA ARG A 258 -21.23 -12.55 15.46
C ARG A 258 -21.12 -13.82 16.32
N GLY A 259 -20.51 -13.73 17.50
CA GLY A 259 -20.27 -14.87 18.38
C GLY A 259 -21.55 -15.53 18.90
N THR A 260 -22.61 -14.76 19.15
CA THR A 260 -23.88 -15.27 19.70
C THR A 260 -24.64 -16.16 18.72
N PHE A 261 -24.43 -15.96 17.42
CA PHE A 261 -25.13 -16.67 16.35
C PHE A 261 -24.21 -17.62 15.58
N GLY A 262 -23.12 -18.05 16.21
CA GLY A 262 -22.19 -19.04 15.68
C GLY A 262 -22.44 -20.42 16.30
N ALA A 263 -22.42 -21.46 15.47
CA ALA A 263 -22.45 -22.85 15.88
C ALA A 263 -21.20 -23.56 15.36
N SER A 264 -20.53 -24.31 16.24
CA SER A 264 -19.38 -25.13 15.85
C SER A 264 -19.86 -26.52 15.46
N GLY A 265 -19.27 -27.09 14.42
CA GLY A 265 -19.61 -28.41 13.89
C GLY A 265 -18.40 -29.11 13.30
N THR A 266 -18.59 -30.38 12.98
CA THR A 266 -17.59 -31.19 12.26
C THR A 266 -18.25 -31.83 11.05
N ALA A 267 -17.51 -31.94 9.95
CA ALA A 267 -18.01 -32.59 8.74
C ALA A 267 -18.28 -34.09 9.00
N ALA A 268 -19.46 -34.56 8.62
CA ALA A 268 -19.83 -35.98 8.67
C ALA A 268 -19.55 -36.70 7.34
N SER A 269 -19.70 -38.02 7.35
CA SER A 269 -19.59 -38.86 6.14
C SER A 269 -20.57 -38.41 5.06
N GLY A 270 -20.14 -38.42 3.80
CA GLY A 270 -20.93 -37.96 2.66
C GLY A 270 -20.79 -36.46 2.36
N SER A 271 -19.99 -35.73 3.15
CA SER A 271 -19.58 -34.38 2.81
C SER A 271 -18.72 -34.38 1.54
N ASN A 272 -18.93 -33.39 0.68
CA ASN A 272 -18.19 -33.17 -0.55
C ASN A 272 -17.88 -31.67 -0.72
N ALA A 273 -17.25 -31.29 -1.82
CA ALA A 273 -16.85 -29.90 -2.04
C ALA A 273 -18.02 -28.89 -1.99
N SER A 274 -19.25 -29.30 -2.36
CA SER A 274 -20.41 -28.40 -2.43
C SER A 274 -21.43 -28.61 -1.31
N THR A 275 -21.35 -29.71 -0.57
CA THR A 275 -22.31 -30.07 0.49
C THR A 275 -21.58 -30.54 1.73
N VAL A 276 -21.87 -29.92 2.87
CA VAL A 276 -21.34 -30.33 4.18
C VAL A 276 -22.46 -31.03 4.93
N VAL A 277 -22.26 -32.31 5.25
CA VAL A 277 -23.23 -33.09 6.06
C VAL A 277 -22.97 -32.78 7.52
N TRP A 278 -24.00 -32.29 8.21
CA TRP A 278 -23.93 -31.92 9.62
C TRP A 278 -25.33 -31.87 10.23
N SER A 279 -25.51 -32.58 11.34
CA SER A 279 -26.81 -32.72 12.01
C SER A 279 -27.28 -31.45 12.73
N GLY A 280 -26.37 -30.51 13.04
CA GLY A 280 -26.73 -29.23 13.64
C GLY A 280 -27.27 -28.19 12.65
N ALA A 281 -27.41 -28.54 11.37
CA ALA A 281 -27.87 -27.60 10.35
C ALA A 281 -29.30 -27.13 10.65
N VAL A 282 -29.51 -25.82 10.80
CA VAL A 282 -30.83 -25.20 10.97
C VAL A 282 -31.13 -24.18 9.88
N ALA A 283 -32.43 -23.94 9.61
CA ALA A 283 -32.87 -23.04 8.54
C ALA A 283 -32.25 -21.63 8.61
N GLY A 284 -31.93 -21.15 9.82
CA GLY A 284 -31.27 -19.86 10.06
C GLY A 284 -29.86 -19.75 9.47
N HIS A 285 -29.21 -20.84 9.06
CA HIS A 285 -27.90 -20.78 8.39
C HIS A 285 -27.98 -20.42 6.90
N ARG A 286 -29.18 -20.39 6.29
CA ARG A 286 -29.32 -19.99 4.88
C ARG A 286 -28.86 -18.54 4.69
N GLY A 287 -27.96 -18.31 3.73
CA GLY A 287 -27.34 -17.00 3.52
C GLY A 287 -26.26 -16.64 4.56
N GLY A 288 -25.97 -17.55 5.49
CA GLY A 288 -24.92 -17.40 6.49
C GLY A 288 -23.53 -17.71 5.94
N SER A 289 -22.52 -17.51 6.78
CA SER A 289 -21.12 -17.82 6.46
C SER A 289 -20.63 -19.01 7.27
N LEU A 290 -19.83 -19.86 6.63
CA LEU A 290 -19.14 -20.99 7.23
C LEU A 290 -17.63 -20.74 7.14
N VAL A 291 -16.92 -20.98 8.23
CA VAL A 291 -15.46 -20.84 8.32
C VAL A 291 -14.87 -22.14 8.84
N TRP A 292 -13.99 -22.75 8.08
CA TRP A 292 -13.28 -23.96 8.49
C TRP A 292 -12.16 -23.62 9.47
N THR A 293 -12.05 -24.38 10.56
CA THR A 293 -11.03 -24.18 11.60
C THR A 293 -9.95 -25.26 11.59
N SER A 294 -10.14 -26.33 10.80
CA SER A 294 -9.17 -27.42 10.65
C SER A 294 -9.28 -28.08 9.27
N GLY A 295 -8.42 -29.06 9.02
CA GLY A 295 -8.37 -29.81 7.76
C GLY A 295 -7.63 -29.06 6.63
N ALA A 296 -7.70 -29.62 5.43
CA ALA A 296 -7.11 -29.03 4.22
C ALA A 296 -7.72 -27.68 3.83
N ASN A 297 -8.91 -27.38 4.35
CA ASN A 297 -9.63 -26.12 4.12
C ASN A 297 -9.50 -25.13 5.30
N ALA A 298 -8.55 -25.30 6.23
CA ALA A 298 -8.42 -24.39 7.37
C ALA A 298 -8.36 -22.91 6.92
N ASN A 299 -9.16 -22.05 7.58
CA ASN A 299 -9.37 -20.64 7.26
C ASN A 299 -10.12 -20.33 5.94
N VAL A 300 -10.59 -21.34 5.21
CA VAL A 300 -11.47 -21.12 4.05
C VAL A 300 -12.85 -20.70 4.54
N ARG A 301 -13.40 -19.67 3.88
CA ARG A 301 -14.75 -19.16 4.13
C ARG A 301 -15.67 -19.56 2.97
N SER A 302 -16.90 -19.91 3.28
CA SER A 302 -17.92 -20.26 2.28
C SER A 302 -19.29 -19.74 2.68
N THR A 303 -20.10 -19.37 1.71
CA THR A 303 -21.49 -18.93 1.95
C THR A 303 -22.43 -20.12 1.80
N VAL A 304 -23.38 -20.25 2.73
CA VAL A 304 -24.41 -21.30 2.70
C VAL A 304 -25.55 -20.86 1.79
N LYS A 305 -25.78 -21.60 0.70
CA LYS A 305 -26.86 -21.35 -0.27
C LYS A 305 -28.17 -22.00 0.15
N SER A 306 -28.12 -23.22 0.64
CA SER A 306 -29.29 -24.00 1.04
C SER A 306 -29.02 -24.79 2.31
N VAL A 307 -30.09 -25.10 3.04
CA VAL A 307 -30.02 -25.88 4.27
C VAL A 307 -31.08 -26.96 4.22
N SER A 308 -30.66 -28.20 4.47
CA SER A 308 -31.52 -29.32 4.84
C SER A 308 -31.43 -29.48 6.34
N ALA A 309 -32.46 -28.99 7.06
CA ALA A 309 -32.44 -28.94 8.51
C ALA A 309 -32.19 -30.33 9.11
N GLY A 310 -31.27 -30.43 10.07
CA GLY A 310 -30.88 -31.69 10.69
C GLY A 310 -29.96 -32.59 9.85
N ALA A 311 -29.57 -32.17 8.64
CA ALA A 311 -28.88 -33.06 7.70
C ALA A 311 -27.65 -32.43 7.02
N SER A 312 -27.81 -31.30 6.31
CA SER A 312 -26.73 -30.77 5.48
C SER A 312 -26.83 -29.28 5.14
N LEU A 313 -25.68 -28.71 4.80
CA LEU A 313 -25.50 -27.34 4.32
C LEU A 313 -25.01 -27.41 2.86
N GLY A 314 -25.77 -26.83 1.94
CA GLY A 314 -25.34 -26.64 0.55
C GLY A 314 -24.59 -25.32 0.41
N LEU A 315 -23.37 -25.37 -0.13
CA LEU A 315 -22.51 -24.21 -0.32
C LEU A 315 -22.80 -23.52 -1.66
N MET A 316 -22.58 -22.20 -1.71
CA MET A 316 -22.77 -21.42 -2.95
C MET A 316 -21.68 -21.71 -3.98
N TYR A 317 -20.43 -21.78 -3.53
CA TYR A 317 -19.28 -22.17 -4.33
C TYR A 317 -18.63 -23.41 -3.73
N PRO A 318 -18.10 -24.32 -4.56
CA PRO A 318 -17.43 -25.51 -4.09
C PRO A 318 -16.15 -25.15 -3.33
N LEU A 319 -15.80 -25.96 -2.32
CA LEU A 319 -14.55 -25.87 -1.59
C LEU A 319 -13.36 -26.27 -2.47
N PRO A 320 -12.16 -25.70 -2.24
CA PRO A 320 -10.95 -26.08 -2.97
C PRO A 320 -10.59 -27.56 -2.81
N PHE A 321 -10.79 -28.10 -1.61
CA PHE A 321 -10.59 -29.51 -1.30
C PHE A 321 -11.85 -30.10 -0.71
N ALA A 322 -12.14 -31.38 -0.99
CA ALA A 322 -13.24 -32.07 -0.34
C ALA A 322 -12.94 -32.20 1.17
N PRO A 323 -13.87 -31.81 2.06
CA PRO A 323 -13.66 -31.94 3.50
C PRO A 323 -13.64 -33.40 3.92
N THR A 324 -12.77 -33.72 4.86
CA THR A 324 -12.68 -35.05 5.47
C THR A 324 -13.56 -35.15 6.71
N VAL A 325 -13.98 -36.37 7.05
CA VAL A 325 -14.83 -36.59 8.24
C VAL A 325 -14.07 -36.17 9.49
N GLY A 326 -14.67 -35.32 10.31
CA GLY A 326 -14.06 -34.77 11.52
C GLY A 326 -13.44 -33.37 11.35
N ASP A 327 -13.34 -32.85 10.13
CA ASP A 327 -12.90 -31.47 9.91
C ASP A 327 -13.87 -30.49 10.60
N ALA A 328 -13.33 -29.71 11.52
CA ALA A 328 -14.06 -28.72 12.29
C ALA A 328 -14.30 -27.42 11.51
N PHE A 329 -15.48 -26.84 11.71
CA PHE A 329 -15.89 -25.55 11.17
C PHE A 329 -16.81 -24.81 12.14
N THR A 330 -16.95 -23.51 11.92
CA THR A 330 -17.93 -22.66 12.59
C THR A 330 -18.86 -22.06 11.54
N VAL A 331 -20.16 -22.29 11.68
CA VAL A 331 -21.21 -21.73 10.82
C VAL A 331 -21.97 -20.65 11.56
N TYR A 332 -22.27 -19.56 10.88
CA TYR A 332 -23.01 -18.42 11.41
C TYR A 332 -24.39 -18.35 10.77
N TYR A 333 -25.34 -17.71 11.45
CA TYR A 333 -26.66 -17.45 10.87
C TYR A 333 -26.54 -16.49 9.67
N GLY A 334 -27.48 -16.60 8.75
CA GLY A 334 -27.71 -15.64 7.68
C GLY A 334 -28.81 -14.66 8.02
N CYS A 335 -28.94 -13.61 7.20
CA CYS A 335 -30.03 -12.66 7.26
C CYS A 335 -30.68 -12.60 5.88
N ASP A 336 -32.00 -12.61 5.84
CA ASP A 336 -32.81 -12.38 4.63
C ASP A 336 -33.06 -10.88 4.37
N HIS A 337 -32.46 -10.01 5.20
CA HIS A 337 -32.58 -8.56 5.16
C HIS A 337 -34.01 -8.04 5.38
N THR A 338 -34.92 -8.85 5.96
CA THR A 338 -36.29 -8.42 6.27
C THR A 338 -36.41 -7.84 7.68
N GLN A 339 -37.38 -6.94 7.86
CA GLN A 339 -37.66 -6.32 9.16
C GLN A 339 -38.09 -7.35 10.21
N SER A 340 -38.90 -8.34 9.82
CA SER A 340 -39.40 -9.39 10.71
C SER A 340 -38.28 -10.27 11.25
N THR A 341 -37.35 -10.70 10.39
CA THR A 341 -36.18 -11.48 10.82
C THR A 341 -35.27 -10.65 11.72
N CYS A 342 -35.05 -9.37 11.39
CA CYS A 342 -34.24 -8.46 12.22
C CYS A 342 -34.79 -8.32 13.64
N GLN A 343 -36.11 -8.20 13.79
CA GLN A 343 -36.77 -8.08 15.09
C GLN A 343 -36.84 -9.42 15.83
N ASN A 344 -37.32 -10.47 15.17
CA ASN A 344 -37.69 -11.72 15.83
C ASN A 344 -36.51 -12.67 16.07
N VAL A 345 -35.50 -12.65 15.19
CA VAL A 345 -34.31 -13.51 15.31
C VAL A 345 -33.16 -12.79 16.02
N PHE A 346 -32.91 -11.53 15.65
CA PHE A 346 -31.74 -10.79 16.13
C PHE A 346 -32.05 -9.73 17.19
N GLY A 347 -33.33 -9.37 17.40
CA GLY A 347 -33.71 -8.32 18.35
C GLY A 347 -33.15 -6.94 18.01
N ASN A 348 -32.82 -6.68 16.74
CA ASN A 348 -31.98 -5.54 16.34
C ASN A 348 -32.71 -4.51 15.44
N LEU A 349 -33.99 -4.28 15.72
CA LEU A 349 -34.81 -3.38 14.91
C LEU A 349 -34.29 -1.93 14.89
N ALA A 350 -33.66 -1.48 15.98
CA ALA A 350 -33.13 -0.11 16.09
C ALA A 350 -32.03 0.20 15.06
N ASN A 351 -31.24 -0.79 14.65
CA ASN A 351 -30.17 -0.66 13.66
C ASN A 351 -30.61 -1.14 12.27
N PHE A 352 -31.90 -1.43 12.07
CA PHE A 352 -32.43 -1.81 10.77
C PHE A 352 -32.44 -0.60 9.83
N ARG A 353 -31.75 -0.72 8.71
CA ARG A 353 -31.59 0.35 7.72
C ARG A 353 -32.19 -0.04 6.36
N GLY A 354 -33.40 -0.57 6.42
CA GLY A 354 -34.27 -0.78 5.25
C GLY A 354 -35.51 0.09 5.35
N PHE A 355 -36.26 0.20 4.26
CA PHE A 355 -37.41 1.08 4.13
C PHE A 355 -38.65 0.31 3.62
N PRO A 356 -39.21 -0.62 4.41
CA PRO A 356 -40.27 -1.55 3.99
C PRO A 356 -41.59 -0.87 3.63
N TYR A 357 -41.80 0.36 4.09
CA TYR A 357 -43.01 1.15 3.84
C TYR A 357 -42.87 2.15 2.70
N VAL A 358 -41.74 2.14 1.98
CA VAL A 358 -41.61 2.96 0.76
C VAL A 358 -42.60 2.43 -0.28
N PRO A 359 -43.51 3.27 -0.80
CA PRO A 359 -44.51 2.83 -1.75
C PRO A 359 -43.83 2.32 -3.04
N PRO A 360 -44.37 1.26 -3.67
CA PRO A 360 -43.88 0.80 -4.96
C PRO A 360 -44.10 1.88 -6.03
N PRO A 361 -43.27 1.89 -7.09
CA PRO A 361 -43.29 2.93 -8.12
C PRO A 361 -44.60 3.00 -8.94
N GLU A 362 -45.55 2.08 -8.73
CA GLU A 362 -46.88 2.12 -9.35
C GLU A 362 -47.82 3.17 -8.75
N MET A 363 -47.43 3.83 -7.65
CA MET A 363 -48.19 4.90 -7.00
C MET A 363 -47.46 6.24 -7.09
N ALA A 364 -47.36 6.81 -8.30
CA ALA A 364 -46.95 8.20 -8.50
C ALA A 364 -48.20 9.09 -8.63
N TYR A 365 -48.32 10.11 -7.76
CA TYR A 365 -49.28 11.21 -7.88
C TYR A 365 -48.58 12.42 -8.48
#